data_AF-A0A928SUT0-F1
#
_entry.id   AF-A0A928SUT0-F1
#
_cell.length_a   1.000
_cell.length_b   1.000
_cell.length_c   1.000
_cell.angle_alpha   90.00
_cell.angle_beta   90.00
_cell.angle_gamma   90.00
#
_symmetry.space_group_name_H-M   'P 1'
#
loop_
_entity.id
_entity.type
_entity.pdbx_description
1 polymer ?
#
loop_
_entity_poly.entity_id
_entity_poly.type
_entity_poly.pdbx_seq_one_letter_code
_entity_poly.pdbx_strand_id
1 'polypeptide(L)'
;MNARRGALLALALGLVAAAVWLGFGRAKPRTTAAASATPERTASEERPRRTRSERPRPPARETREASVATTSTAASAAPSSPRVRALETTVLQAAVRHDWVVVDEQDTPCPPQKVRIVFDAPGDLGGYQKGAYFEPLGPPGDSDVEVNGLLLCEGSTFLYRGFEAYWRADRGVWEVFPFPVVE
;
A
#
# COMPACT_ATOMS: atom_id res chain seq x y z
N MET A 1 -11.47 -38.15 -40.34
CA MET A 1 -10.23 -38.09 -41.14
C MET A 1 -10.53 -37.35 -42.44
N ASN A 2 -10.10 -36.10 -42.59
CA ASN A 2 -9.99 -35.43 -43.89
C ASN A 2 -8.90 -34.36 -43.79
N ALA A 3 -7.94 -34.49 -44.70
CA ALA A 3 -6.61 -33.92 -44.62
C ALA A 3 -6.53 -32.52 -45.25
N ARG A 4 -5.83 -31.63 -44.54
CA ARG A 4 -4.74 -30.77 -45.02
C ARG A 4 -4.82 -30.31 -46.48
N ARG A 5 -5.23 -29.06 -46.70
CA ARG A 5 -4.86 -28.26 -47.88
C ARG A 5 -4.69 -26.80 -47.43
N GLY A 6 -3.56 -26.18 -47.80
CA GLY A 6 -3.40 -24.72 -47.69
C GLY A 6 -2.11 -24.20 -47.06
N ALA A 7 -0.97 -24.85 -47.29
CA ALA A 7 0.32 -24.18 -47.21
C ALA A 7 0.70 -23.74 -48.63
N LEU A 8 1.00 -22.45 -48.82
CA LEU A 8 1.92 -21.85 -49.82
C LEU A 8 1.47 -20.40 -50.14
N LEU A 9 2.09 -19.43 -49.47
CA LEU A 9 2.44 -18.14 -50.08
C LEU A 9 3.57 -17.53 -49.26
N ALA A 10 4.79 -17.83 -49.71
CA ALA A 10 6.02 -17.16 -49.33
C ALA A 10 6.43 -16.22 -50.46
N LEU A 11 7.29 -15.24 -50.11
CA LEU A 11 7.96 -14.19 -50.92
C LEU A 11 7.14 -12.90 -51.03
N ALA A 12 7.68 -11.69 -50.86
CA ALA A 12 8.99 -11.14 -50.50
C ALA A 12 8.83 -9.59 -50.48
N LEU A 13 9.89 -8.84 -50.14
CA LEU A 13 10.06 -7.36 -50.12
C LEU A 13 9.72 -6.70 -48.77
N GLY A 14 10.60 -5.97 -48.08
CA GLY A 14 11.98 -5.53 -48.28
C GLY A 14 12.34 -4.63 -47.08
N LEU A 15 13.38 -4.95 -46.29
CA LEU A 15 14.67 -4.24 -46.28
C LEU A 15 14.57 -2.72 -46.49
N VAL A 16 14.56 -1.96 -45.39
CA VAL A 16 15.09 -0.58 -45.34
C VAL A 16 16.04 -0.45 -44.14
N ALA A 17 17.22 0.08 -44.46
CA ALA A 17 18.42 0.38 -43.69
C ALA A 17 18.16 0.91 -42.25
N ALA A 18 18.90 0.51 -41.20
CA ALA A 18 20.33 0.66 -40.95
C ALA A 18 20.85 2.12 -40.98
N ALA A 19 21.21 2.60 -39.78
CA ALA A 19 22.38 3.43 -39.45
C ALA A 19 22.13 4.83 -38.87
N VAL A 20 23.02 5.15 -37.90
CA VAL A 20 23.46 6.47 -37.40
C VAL A 20 22.44 7.15 -36.45
N TRP A 21 22.67 7.24 -35.14
CA TRP A 21 23.69 8.13 -34.57
C TRP A 21 24.16 7.70 -33.17
N LEU A 22 25.48 7.53 -33.05
CA LEU A 22 26.24 7.62 -31.82
C LEU A 22 26.23 9.08 -31.33
N GLY A 23 25.80 9.30 -30.10
CA GLY A 23 25.89 10.59 -29.40
C GLY A 23 26.65 10.44 -28.09
N PHE A 24 27.98 10.37 -28.19
CA PHE A 24 28.91 10.54 -27.08
C PHE A 24 28.76 11.96 -26.50
N GLY A 25 28.45 12.07 -25.20
CA GLY A 25 28.42 13.34 -24.46
C GLY A 25 29.08 13.19 -23.10
N ARG A 26 30.38 13.45 -23.06
CA ARG A 26 31.33 13.26 -21.97
C ARG A 26 31.26 14.39 -20.93
N ALA A 27 31.01 14.01 -19.67
CA ALA A 27 31.55 14.50 -18.40
C ALA A 27 31.96 15.99 -18.15
N LYS A 28 31.45 16.48 -17.00
CA LYS A 28 32.14 17.23 -15.90
C LYS A 28 32.56 18.70 -16.15
N PRO A 29 32.97 19.46 -15.10
CA PRO A 29 32.39 19.73 -13.77
C PRO A 29 32.51 21.25 -13.42
N ARG A 30 32.39 21.60 -12.12
CA ARG A 30 32.88 22.85 -11.46
C ARG A 30 32.01 24.10 -11.73
N THR A 31 31.81 25.03 -10.79
CA THR A 31 32.64 25.50 -9.68
C THR A 31 31.78 26.34 -8.70
N THR A 32 32.12 26.28 -7.40
CA THR A 32 32.20 27.37 -6.37
C THR A 32 31.29 28.60 -6.48
N ALA A 33 30.76 29.16 -5.39
CA ALA A 33 31.54 29.64 -4.24
C ALA A 33 30.67 30.16 -3.07
N ALA A 34 31.33 30.21 -1.91
CA ALA A 34 31.29 31.25 -0.86
C ALA A 34 29.95 31.53 -0.15
N ALA A 35 29.80 31.21 1.13
CA ALA A 35 30.45 31.79 2.32
C ALA A 35 29.79 33.10 2.80
N SER A 36 29.87 33.30 4.12
CA SER A 36 29.43 34.44 4.96
C SER A 36 28.06 34.21 5.59
N ALA A 37 27.81 34.49 6.87
CA ALA A 37 28.63 34.84 8.02
C ALA A 37 27.66 34.82 9.23
N THR A 38 28.15 34.36 10.38
CA THR A 38 27.50 34.55 11.68
C THR A 38 27.73 35.98 12.20
N PRO A 39 26.73 36.60 12.82
CA PRO A 39 26.90 37.11 14.19
C PRO A 39 25.68 36.75 15.06
N GLU A 40 25.84 36.15 16.24
CA GLU A 40 26.19 36.74 17.55
C GLU A 40 25.09 37.62 18.19
N ARG A 41 24.74 37.24 19.44
CA ARG A 41 23.98 37.98 20.48
C ARG A 41 22.48 38.17 20.22
N THR A 42 21.59 37.98 21.20
CA THR A 42 21.67 38.55 22.55
C THR A 42 20.81 37.74 23.51
N ALA A 43 21.31 37.56 24.73
CA ALA A 43 20.56 37.08 25.88
C ALA A 43 19.39 38.02 26.21
N SER A 44 18.22 37.45 26.50
CA SER A 44 17.20 38.09 27.33
C SER A 44 16.73 37.10 28.38
N GLU A 45 17.36 37.30 29.53
CA GLU A 45 16.94 36.97 30.87
C GLU A 45 15.56 37.58 31.16
N GLU A 46 14.54 36.75 31.44
CA GLU A 46 13.35 37.20 32.16
C GLU A 46 12.73 36.02 32.93
N ARG A 47 12.98 35.99 34.24
CA ARG A 47 12.32 35.19 35.27
C ARG A 47 12.18 36.13 36.48
N PRO A 48 11.22 36.01 37.43
CA PRO A 48 9.96 35.23 37.49
C PRO A 48 8.72 36.09 37.85
N ARG A 49 7.51 35.55 37.68
CA ARG A 49 6.41 35.85 38.62
C ARG A 49 5.84 34.58 39.22
N ARG A 50 6.13 34.40 40.51
CA ARG A 50 5.40 33.53 41.42
C ARG A 50 4.02 34.15 41.70
N THR A 51 2.96 33.43 41.38
CA THR A 51 1.67 33.50 42.10
C THR A 51 1.29 32.06 42.39
N ARG A 52 1.64 31.60 43.59
CA ARG A 52 0.74 31.45 44.75
C ARG A 52 0.01 30.12 44.69
N SER A 53 0.42 29.28 45.63
CA SER A 53 -0.17 28.01 46.03
C SER A 53 -1.69 28.04 46.11
N GLU A 54 -2.33 27.06 45.49
CA GLU A 54 -3.61 26.55 45.95
C GLU A 54 -3.48 25.04 46.13
N ARG A 55 -3.49 24.62 47.39
CA ARG A 55 -3.42 23.23 47.82
C ARG A 55 -4.85 22.65 47.83
N PRO A 56 -5.05 21.36 47.52
CA PRO A 56 -6.33 20.80 47.12
C PRO A 56 -7.26 20.50 48.30
N ARG A 57 -8.57 20.52 48.05
CA ARG A 57 -9.59 19.88 48.90
C ARG A 57 -10.22 18.66 48.22
N PRO A 58 -10.52 17.59 48.99
CA PRO A 58 -10.87 16.24 48.54
C PRO A 58 -12.29 16.11 47.95
N PRO A 59 -12.56 14.99 47.25
CA PRO A 59 -13.73 14.82 46.37
C PRO A 59 -15.05 14.66 47.13
N ALA A 60 -16.10 15.25 46.56
CA ALA A 60 -17.48 14.89 46.91
C ALA A 60 -17.79 13.47 46.38
N ARG A 61 -18.39 12.69 47.27
CA ARG A 61 -18.88 11.31 47.12
C ARG A 61 -19.49 11.00 45.74
N GLU A 62 -18.85 10.06 45.05
CA GLU A 62 -19.38 8.72 44.80
C GLU A 62 -20.89 8.59 44.64
N THR A 63 -21.36 8.78 43.40
CA THR A 63 -22.46 8.00 42.83
C THR A 63 -21.88 7.26 41.63
N ARG A 64 -21.06 6.25 41.91
CA ARG A 64 -20.60 5.28 40.92
C ARG A 64 -21.73 4.26 40.75
N GLU A 65 -22.75 4.63 39.98
CA GLU A 65 -23.50 3.60 39.26
C GLU A 65 -22.51 2.96 38.30
N ALA A 66 -22.07 1.77 38.68
CA ALA A 66 -21.33 0.87 37.83
C ALA A 66 -22.24 0.43 36.68
N SER A 67 -22.41 1.30 35.68
CA SER A 67 -22.65 0.85 34.32
C SER A 67 -21.37 0.17 33.86
N VAL A 68 -21.29 -1.12 34.15
CA VAL A 68 -20.42 -2.04 33.42
C VAL A 68 -20.98 -2.05 31.99
N ALA A 69 -20.57 -1.07 31.20
CA ALA A 69 -20.66 -1.12 29.75
C ALA A 69 -19.72 -2.26 29.34
N THR A 70 -20.28 -3.46 29.35
CA THR A 70 -19.66 -4.65 28.79
C THR A 70 -19.39 -4.34 27.33
N THR A 71 -18.10 -4.29 27.01
CA THR A 71 -17.51 -4.53 25.69
C THR A 71 -18.44 -5.23 24.72
N SER A 72 -18.79 -4.54 23.64
CA SER A 72 -18.86 -5.17 22.32
C SER A 72 -18.78 -4.08 21.26
N THR A 73 -17.57 -3.53 21.08
CA THR A 73 -17.20 -2.98 19.78
C THR A 73 -16.96 -4.17 18.85
N ALA A 74 -18.03 -4.92 18.56
CA ALA A 74 -18.15 -5.53 17.26
C ALA A 74 -18.26 -4.34 16.30
N ALA A 75 -17.12 -3.87 15.79
CA ALA A 75 -17.09 -3.08 14.59
C ALA A 75 -17.89 -3.88 13.57
N SER A 76 -19.13 -3.45 13.38
CA SER A 76 -20.07 -4.04 12.45
C SER A 76 -19.39 -3.96 11.10
N ALA A 77 -18.82 -5.07 10.65
CA ALA A 77 -18.37 -5.21 9.28
C ALA A 77 -19.65 -5.06 8.45
N ALA A 78 -19.92 -3.83 8.01
CA ALA A 78 -20.97 -3.57 7.06
C ALA A 78 -20.79 -4.59 5.93
N PRO A 79 -21.88 -5.20 5.43
CA PRO A 79 -21.76 -6.19 4.38
C PRO A 79 -20.99 -5.55 3.22
N SER A 80 -19.83 -6.12 2.90
CA SER A 80 -18.98 -5.63 1.82
C SER A 80 -19.81 -5.54 0.53
N SER A 81 -19.56 -4.55 -0.32
CA SER A 81 -20.31 -4.47 -1.58
C SER A 81 -20.08 -5.75 -2.41
N PRO A 82 -21.01 -6.14 -3.29
CA PRO A 82 -20.78 -7.27 -4.20
C PRO A 82 -19.47 -7.14 -4.99
N ARG A 83 -19.09 -5.90 -5.31
CA ARG A 83 -17.87 -5.58 -6.03
C ARG A 83 -16.60 -5.82 -5.22
N VAL A 84 -16.61 -5.45 -3.93
CA VAL A 84 -15.54 -5.74 -2.98
C VAL A 84 -15.38 -7.26 -2.83
N ARG A 85 -16.46 -8.00 -2.63
CA ARG A 85 -16.40 -9.48 -2.52
C ARG A 85 -15.84 -10.15 -3.77
N ALA A 86 -16.24 -9.66 -4.95
CA ALA A 86 -15.73 -10.16 -6.22
C ALA A 86 -14.23 -9.87 -6.38
N LEU A 87 -13.78 -8.68 -5.95
CA LEU A 87 -12.37 -8.33 -5.92
C LEU A 87 -11.61 -9.25 -4.97
N GLU A 88 -12.06 -9.39 -3.73
CA GLU A 88 -11.42 -10.23 -2.72
C GLU A 88 -11.24 -11.67 -3.20
N THR A 89 -12.28 -12.25 -3.78
CA THR A 89 -12.23 -13.60 -4.35
C THR A 89 -11.20 -13.70 -5.47
N THR A 90 -11.16 -12.70 -6.36
CA THR A 90 -10.24 -12.69 -7.52
C THR A 90 -8.78 -12.55 -7.06
N VAL A 91 -8.53 -11.63 -6.12
CA VAL A 91 -7.19 -11.40 -5.56
C VAL A 91 -6.68 -12.66 -4.85
N LEU A 92 -7.48 -13.28 -3.98
CA LEU A 92 -7.06 -14.49 -3.27
C LEU A 92 -6.78 -15.66 -4.23
N GLN A 93 -7.60 -15.83 -5.28
CA GLN A 93 -7.35 -16.84 -6.31
C GLN A 93 -6.07 -16.57 -7.10
N ALA A 94 -5.82 -15.31 -7.46
CA ALA A 94 -4.60 -14.92 -8.16
C ALA A 94 -3.36 -15.10 -7.28
N ALA A 95 -3.45 -14.72 -6.01
CA ALA A 95 -2.37 -14.86 -5.05
C ALA A 95 -1.94 -16.32 -4.87
N VAL A 96 -2.90 -17.24 -4.75
CA VAL A 96 -2.61 -18.69 -4.68
C VAL A 96 -2.07 -19.23 -6.00
N ARG A 97 -2.66 -18.83 -7.14
CA ARG A 97 -2.28 -19.35 -8.46
C ARG A 97 -0.88 -18.91 -8.90
N HIS A 98 -0.51 -17.69 -8.57
CA HIS A 98 0.72 -17.04 -9.03
C HIS A 98 1.75 -16.86 -7.92
N ASP A 99 1.53 -17.51 -6.77
CA ASP A 99 2.43 -17.49 -5.61
C ASP A 99 2.80 -16.05 -5.21
N TRP A 100 1.80 -15.21 -4.97
CA TRP A 100 2.00 -13.86 -4.44
C TRP A 100 2.38 -13.96 -2.97
N VAL A 101 3.64 -14.27 -2.74
CA VAL A 101 4.18 -14.58 -1.41
C VAL A 101 3.99 -13.37 -0.49
N VAL A 102 3.30 -13.63 0.62
CA VAL A 102 3.30 -12.84 1.85
C VAL A 102 3.87 -13.76 2.93
N VAL A 103 4.82 -13.27 3.72
CA VAL A 103 5.50 -14.05 4.77
C VAL A 103 5.31 -13.41 6.14
N ASP A 104 5.42 -14.24 7.17
CA ASP A 104 5.50 -13.79 8.55
C ASP A 104 6.93 -13.34 8.95
N GLU A 105 7.11 -12.98 10.23
CA GLU A 105 8.39 -12.54 10.82
C GLU A 105 9.50 -13.59 10.73
N GLN A 106 9.19 -14.86 10.43
CA GLN A 106 10.15 -15.94 10.25
C GLN A 106 10.37 -16.28 8.78
N ASP A 107 9.98 -15.41 7.85
CA ASP A 107 9.99 -15.66 6.41
C ASP A 107 9.17 -16.90 6.00
N THR A 108 8.20 -17.31 6.83
CA THR A 108 7.35 -18.47 6.54
C THR A 108 6.16 -18.02 5.68
N PRO A 109 5.85 -18.71 4.57
CA PRO A 109 4.70 -18.38 3.72
C PRO A 109 3.40 -18.33 4.51
N CYS A 110 2.64 -17.26 4.33
CA CYS A 110 1.38 -17.07 5.02
C CYS A 110 0.36 -18.14 4.60
N PRO A 111 -0.26 -18.86 5.54
CA PRO A 111 -1.33 -19.79 5.22
C PRO A 111 -2.50 -19.07 4.54
N PRO A 112 -3.12 -19.63 3.48
CA PRO A 112 -4.17 -18.96 2.72
C PRO A 112 -5.33 -18.42 3.57
N GLN A 113 -5.71 -19.14 4.62
CA GLN A 113 -6.77 -18.76 5.56
C GLN A 113 -6.43 -17.56 6.46
N LYS A 114 -5.16 -17.19 6.54
CA LYS A 114 -4.66 -16.02 7.28
C LYS A 114 -4.36 -14.84 6.35
N VAL A 115 -4.46 -15.01 5.03
CA VAL A 115 -4.26 -13.91 4.10
C VAL A 115 -5.47 -12.98 4.19
N ARG A 116 -5.22 -11.69 4.40
CA ARG A 116 -6.25 -10.65 4.49
C ARG A 116 -6.01 -9.61 3.42
N ILE A 117 -7.11 -9.09 2.89
CA ILE A 117 -7.10 -7.94 1.99
C ILE A 117 -7.50 -6.72 2.81
N VAL A 118 -6.73 -5.65 2.66
CA VAL A 118 -7.00 -4.36 3.30
C VAL A 118 -6.84 -3.24 2.28
N PHE A 119 -7.47 -2.12 2.59
CA PHE A 119 -7.47 -0.93 1.75
C PHE A 119 -6.97 0.31 2.50
N ASP A 120 -6.42 0.12 3.70
CA ASP A 120 -5.80 1.17 4.50
C ASP A 120 -4.29 1.14 4.28
N ALA A 121 -3.63 2.29 4.47
CA ALA A 121 -2.18 2.37 4.32
C ALA A 121 -1.48 1.53 5.40
N PRO A 122 -0.30 0.94 5.11
CA PRO A 122 0.42 0.11 6.09
C PRO A 122 0.77 0.87 7.39
N GLY A 123 0.93 2.19 7.29
CA GLY A 123 1.17 3.07 8.45
C GLY A 123 -0.02 3.11 9.42
N ASP A 124 -1.24 2.98 8.92
CA ASP A 124 -2.47 2.98 9.74
C ASP A 124 -2.74 1.62 10.39
N LEU A 125 -2.07 0.58 9.90
CA LEU A 125 -2.29 -0.82 10.28
C LEU A 125 -1.23 -1.38 11.26
N GLY A 126 -0.45 -0.51 11.90
CA GLY A 126 0.53 -0.90 12.91
C GLY A 126 1.98 -0.97 12.42
N GLY A 127 2.29 -0.39 11.25
CA GLY A 127 3.67 -0.15 10.80
C GLY A 127 4.35 -1.39 10.24
N TYR A 128 3.85 -1.87 9.09
CA TYR A 128 4.49 -2.99 8.39
C TYR A 128 5.90 -2.64 7.91
N GLN A 129 6.81 -3.62 8.00
CA GLN A 129 8.24 -3.38 7.79
C GLN A 129 8.66 -3.39 6.31
N LYS A 130 8.10 -4.31 5.52
CA LYS A 130 8.51 -4.55 4.13
C LYS A 130 7.33 -4.65 3.20
N GLY A 131 7.44 -4.02 2.03
CA GLY A 131 6.45 -4.09 0.98
C GLY A 131 6.45 -2.84 0.11
N ALA A 132 5.59 -2.85 -0.89
CA ALA A 132 5.33 -1.71 -1.75
C ALA A 132 3.83 -1.60 -2.04
N TYR A 133 3.34 -0.37 -2.10
CA TYR A 133 1.99 -0.05 -2.53
C TYR A 133 1.96 1.27 -3.29
N PHE A 134 0.89 1.47 -4.05
CA PHE A 134 0.57 2.74 -4.69
C PHE A 134 -0.74 3.29 -4.16
N GLU A 135 -0.74 4.59 -3.90
CA GLU A 135 -1.96 5.34 -3.65
C GLU A 135 -2.72 5.59 -4.96
N PRO A 136 -4.04 5.81 -4.92
CA PRO A 136 -4.89 5.76 -3.73
C PRO A 136 -5.22 4.32 -3.33
N LEU A 137 -5.24 4.05 -2.02
CA LEU A 137 -5.85 2.84 -1.47
C LEU A 137 -7.31 3.12 -1.12
N GLY A 138 -8.16 2.11 -1.26
CA GLY A 138 -9.57 2.21 -0.88
C GLY A 138 -10.36 1.01 -1.39
N PRO A 139 -11.45 0.59 -0.73
CA PRO A 139 -12.32 -0.43 -1.30
C PRO A 139 -12.98 0.11 -2.57
N PRO A 140 -13.23 -0.73 -3.60
CA PRO A 140 -13.88 -0.26 -4.81
C PRO A 140 -15.32 0.18 -4.54
N GLY A 141 -15.64 1.41 -4.94
CA GLY A 141 -17.00 1.92 -5.09
C GLY A 141 -17.70 1.37 -6.33
N ASP A 142 -18.96 1.75 -6.53
CA ASP A 142 -19.79 1.22 -7.62
C ASP A 142 -19.33 1.67 -9.02
N SER A 143 -18.66 2.82 -9.12
CA SER A 143 -18.18 3.39 -10.38
C SER A 143 -16.69 3.17 -10.66
N ASP A 144 -15.92 2.68 -9.69
CA ASP A 144 -14.45 2.64 -9.80
C ASP A 144 -14.01 1.64 -10.87
N VAL A 145 -13.08 2.02 -11.72
CA VAL A 145 -12.54 1.13 -12.78
C VAL A 145 -11.17 0.57 -12.41
N GLU A 146 -10.56 1.12 -11.37
CA GLU A 146 -9.23 0.80 -10.89
C GLU A 146 -9.23 0.95 -9.36
N VAL A 147 -8.52 0.06 -8.69
CA VAL A 147 -8.39 0.07 -7.23
C VAL A 147 -7.08 -0.57 -6.81
N ASN A 148 -6.44 0.02 -5.80
CA ASN A 148 -5.26 -0.54 -5.17
C ASN A 148 -5.60 -1.04 -3.76
N GLY A 149 -4.96 -2.13 -3.36
CA GLY A 149 -5.11 -2.71 -2.04
C GLY A 149 -3.86 -3.46 -1.62
N LEU A 150 -3.90 -4.02 -0.41
CA LEU A 150 -2.79 -4.78 0.16
C LEU A 150 -3.23 -6.18 0.56
N LEU A 151 -2.31 -7.13 0.42
CA LEU A 151 -2.35 -8.45 1.00
C LEU A 151 -1.44 -8.50 2.21
N LEU A 152 -1.99 -8.97 3.33
CA LEU A 152 -1.31 -9.07 4.63
C LEU A 152 -1.44 -10.48 5.18
N CYS A 153 -0.50 -10.86 6.05
CA CYS A 153 -0.64 -12.07 6.85
C CYS A 153 -1.18 -11.75 8.25
N GLU A 154 -2.34 -12.29 8.58
CA GLU A 154 -2.97 -12.10 9.88
C GLU A 154 -2.07 -12.62 11.01
N GLY A 155 -1.78 -11.73 11.97
CA GLY A 155 -0.90 -12.00 13.09
C GLY A 155 0.57 -11.67 12.82
N SER A 156 0.90 -11.10 11.67
CA SER A 156 2.24 -10.62 11.33
C SER A 156 2.23 -9.17 10.84
N THR A 157 3.26 -8.40 11.18
CA THR A 157 3.49 -7.06 10.62
C THR A 157 4.78 -6.99 9.78
N PHE A 158 5.29 -8.15 9.36
CA PHE A 158 6.58 -8.21 8.67
C PHE A 158 6.49 -7.75 7.20
N LEU A 159 5.82 -8.53 6.36
CA LEU A 159 5.73 -8.28 4.93
C LEU A 159 4.28 -8.08 4.50
N TYR A 160 4.05 -7.06 3.68
CA TYR A 160 2.81 -6.86 2.93
C TYR A 160 3.12 -6.83 1.43
N ARG A 161 2.09 -7.13 0.64
CA ARG A 161 2.17 -7.06 -0.82
C ARG A 161 1.02 -6.25 -1.37
N GLY A 162 1.31 -5.13 -2.00
CA GLY A 162 0.28 -4.37 -2.70
C GLY A 162 -0.13 -5.03 -4.02
N PHE A 163 -1.33 -4.70 -4.47
CA PHE A 163 -1.85 -5.08 -5.77
C PHE A 163 -2.62 -3.90 -6.39
N GLU A 164 -2.68 -3.88 -7.71
CA GLU A 164 -3.62 -3.09 -8.50
C GLU A 164 -4.69 -4.02 -9.09
N ALA A 165 -5.89 -3.50 -9.26
CA ALA A 165 -6.98 -4.23 -9.88
C ALA A 165 -7.78 -3.34 -10.82
N TYR A 166 -8.13 -3.88 -11.98
CA TYR A 166 -8.89 -3.21 -13.02
C TYR A 166 -10.22 -3.91 -13.26
N TRP A 167 -11.31 -3.15 -13.27
CA TRP A 167 -12.63 -3.69 -13.59
C TRP A 167 -12.80 -3.82 -15.10
N ARG A 168 -13.12 -5.03 -15.55
CA ARG A 168 -13.43 -5.35 -16.94
C ARG A 168 -14.94 -5.38 -17.12
N ALA A 169 -15.52 -4.22 -17.44
CA ALA A 169 -16.96 -4.02 -17.52
C ALA A 169 -17.65 -4.91 -18.57
N ASP A 170 -16.95 -5.28 -19.64
CA ASP A 170 -17.39 -6.22 -20.67
C ASP A 170 -17.62 -7.64 -20.15
N ARG A 171 -16.86 -8.05 -19.12
CA ARG A 171 -16.91 -9.39 -18.53
C ARG A 171 -17.51 -9.42 -17.12
N GLY A 172 -17.64 -8.26 -16.47
CA GLY A 172 -18.08 -8.16 -15.08
C GLY A 172 -17.11 -8.80 -14.10
N VAL A 173 -15.79 -8.71 -14.37
CA VAL A 173 -14.75 -9.31 -13.52
C VAL A 173 -13.63 -8.32 -13.22
N TRP A 174 -12.91 -8.57 -12.13
CA TRP A 174 -11.65 -7.89 -11.85
C TRP A 174 -10.49 -8.61 -12.56
N GLU A 175 -9.54 -7.84 -13.05
CA GLU A 175 -8.18 -8.29 -13.37
C GLU A 175 -7.23 -7.71 -12.33
N VAL A 176 -6.31 -8.52 -11.80
CA VAL A 176 -5.50 -8.16 -10.64
C VAL A 176 -4.03 -8.41 -10.94
N PHE A 177 -3.17 -7.50 -10.50
CA PHE A 177 -1.73 -7.58 -10.71
C PHE A 177 -1.00 -7.27 -9.40
N PRO A 178 0.04 -8.04 -9.04
CA PRO A 178 0.81 -7.75 -7.84
C PRO A 178 1.77 -6.60 -8.13
N PHE A 179 2.00 -5.75 -7.14
CA PHE A 179 3.16 -4.88 -7.20
C PHE A 179 4.45 -5.68 -6.96
N PRO A 180 5.56 -5.30 -7.62
CA PRO A 180 6.85 -5.89 -7.33
C PRO A 180 7.25 -5.58 -5.89
N VAL A 181 7.72 -6.59 -5.17
CA VAL A 181 8.34 -6.41 -3.86
C VAL A 181 9.85 -6.32 -4.10
N VAL A 182 10.47 -5.25 -3.64
CA VAL A 182 11.94 -5.15 -3.58
C VAL A 182 12.40 -5.86 -2.31
N GLU A 183 13.14 -6.95 -2.48
CA GLU A 183 13.75 -7.74 -1.40
C GLU A 183 15.03 -7.09 -0.86
#